data_AF-A0A484NTP3-F1
#
_entry.id   AF-A0A484NTP3-F1
#
_cell.length_a   1.000
_cell.length_b   1.000
_cell.length_c   1.000
_cell.angle_alpha   90.00
_cell.angle_beta   90.00
_cell.angle_gamma   90.00
#
_symmetry.space_group_name_H-M   'P 1'
#
loop_
_entity.id
_entity.type
_entity.pdbx_description
1 polymer ?
#
loop_
_entity_poly.entity_id
_entity_poly.type
_entity_poly.pdbx_seq_one_letter_code
_entity_poly.pdbx_strand_id
1 'polypeptide(L)'
;MDEGKLSSGSNDHIDDIRWLCSLNESELDFLMSLKGMILQRAKSIGSKPMAKNFGLKFLRALSFILMNKLKGQLEGVPGYAGSPSFHLDRCKLLKFDLDDTSQSLSMEELSTYICSEKNKRALSAFFKDVLPPPSKKPKTEG
;
A
#
# COMPACT_ATOMS: atom_id res chain seq x y z
N MET A 1 35.81 20.38 -7.28
CA MET A 1 35.03 19.38 -6.52
C MET A 1 33.71 20.06 -6.23
N ASP A 2 32.81 20.21 -7.18
CA ASP A 2 32.03 19.21 -7.93
C ASP A 2 31.08 18.40 -7.02
N GLU A 3 29.82 18.82 -7.15
CA GLU A 3 28.50 18.22 -6.93
C GLU A 3 28.33 16.98 -6.03
N GLY A 4 27.39 17.10 -5.10
CA GLY A 4 26.81 16.00 -4.33
C GLY A 4 25.38 16.33 -3.91
N LYS A 5 24.54 16.68 -4.90
CA LYS A 5 23.12 17.01 -4.78
C LYS A 5 22.36 15.81 -4.16
N LEU A 6 22.07 15.84 -2.86
CA LEU A 6 21.13 14.91 -2.22
C LEU A 6 19.70 15.23 -2.68
N SER A 7 19.36 14.80 -3.89
CA SER A 7 17.99 14.68 -4.37
C SER A 7 17.47 13.29 -3.97
N SER A 8 17.02 13.13 -2.73
CA SER A 8 16.34 11.91 -2.28
C SER A 8 14.96 12.25 -1.71
N GLY A 9 14.07 12.66 -2.61
CA GLY A 9 12.66 12.92 -2.28
C GLY A 9 11.67 12.40 -3.32
N SER A 10 12.16 11.90 -4.46
CA SER A 10 11.34 11.54 -5.62
C SER A 10 11.16 10.03 -5.84
N ASN A 11 11.97 9.17 -5.22
CA ASN A 11 11.92 7.71 -5.45
C ASN A 11 11.07 6.95 -4.43
N ASP A 12 10.94 7.42 -3.18
CA ASP A 12 10.12 6.80 -2.13
C ASP A 12 8.67 6.51 -2.58
N HIS A 13 8.08 7.46 -3.32
CA HIS A 13 6.70 7.32 -3.81
C HIS A 13 6.57 6.21 -4.86
N ILE A 14 7.59 6.01 -5.69
CA ILE A 14 7.62 4.96 -6.71
C ILE A 14 7.80 3.59 -6.03
N ASP A 15 8.65 3.51 -5.01
CA ASP A 15 8.87 2.28 -4.26
C ASP A 15 7.64 1.86 -3.45
N ASP A 16 6.88 2.80 -2.90
CA ASP A 16 5.60 2.51 -2.27
C ASP A 16 4.57 1.99 -3.29
N ILE A 17 4.54 2.53 -4.51
CA ILE A 17 3.68 2.04 -5.60
C ILE A 17 4.11 0.63 -6.04
N ARG A 18 5.41 0.39 -6.23
CA ARG A 18 5.95 -0.93 -6.58
C ARG A 18 5.62 -1.96 -5.53
N TRP A 19 5.76 -1.61 -4.26
CA TRP A 19 5.38 -2.46 -3.15
C TRP A 19 3.89 -2.80 -3.22
N LEU A 20 3.02 -1.79 -3.37
CA LEU A 20 1.56 -1.98 -3.48
C LEU A 20 1.20 -2.92 -4.66
N CYS A 21 1.86 -2.76 -5.81
CA CYS A 21 1.65 -3.61 -6.98
C CYS A 21 2.20 -5.04 -6.83
N SER A 22 3.12 -5.26 -5.88
CA SER A 22 3.65 -6.59 -5.61
C SER A 22 2.69 -7.45 -4.79
N LEU A 23 1.71 -6.84 -4.10
CA LEU A 23 0.82 -7.53 -3.17
C LEU A 23 -0.17 -8.44 -3.89
N ASN A 24 -0.53 -9.55 -3.23
CA ASN A 24 -1.62 -10.42 -3.68
C ASN A 24 -2.99 -9.87 -3.25
N GLU A 25 -4.07 -10.48 -3.75
CA GLU A 25 -5.45 -10.04 -3.47
C GLU A 25 -5.78 -9.98 -1.98
N SER A 26 -5.42 -11.01 -1.20
CA SER A 26 -5.69 -11.04 0.25
C SER A 26 -4.90 -9.97 1.03
N GLU A 27 -3.69 -9.64 0.59
CA GLU A 27 -2.87 -8.57 1.17
C GLU A 27 -3.45 -7.19 0.86
N LEU A 28 -3.96 -7.00 -0.36
CA LEU A 28 -4.67 -5.78 -0.77
C LEU A 28 -5.99 -5.61 0.00
N ASP A 29 -6.77 -6.68 0.15
CA ASP A 29 -8.02 -6.68 0.92
C ASP A 29 -7.78 -6.34 2.40
N PHE A 30 -6.70 -6.87 2.98
CA PHE A 30 -6.27 -6.51 4.31
C PHE A 30 -5.96 -5.01 4.42
N LEU A 31 -5.18 -4.44 3.49
CA LEU A 31 -4.87 -3.01 3.49
C LEU A 31 -6.10 -2.13 3.28
N MET A 32 -7.02 -2.54 2.41
CA MET A 32 -8.30 -1.86 2.20
C MET A 32 -9.15 -1.85 3.47
N SER A 33 -9.23 -3.00 4.15
CA SER A 33 -9.94 -3.14 5.42
C SER A 33 -9.31 -2.28 6.51
N LEU A 34 -7.98 -2.27 6.60
CA LEU A 34 -7.22 -1.44 7.53
C LEU A 34 -7.47 0.06 7.28
N LYS A 35 -7.37 0.52 6.03
CA LYS A 35 -7.70 1.91 5.65
C LYS A 35 -9.14 2.23 6.04
N GLY A 36 -10.09 1.34 5.77
CA GLY A 36 -11.50 1.49 6.15
C GLY A 36 -11.70 1.67 7.66
N MET A 37 -11.09 0.79 8.48
CA MET A 37 -11.18 0.87 9.95
C MET A 37 -10.64 2.18 10.50
N ILE A 38 -9.50 2.63 9.98
CA ILE A 38 -8.87 3.89 10.37
C ILE A 38 -9.77 5.07 10.04
N LEU A 39 -10.34 5.11 8.82
CA LEU A 39 -11.25 6.18 8.40
C LEU A 39 -12.53 6.21 9.24
N GLN A 40 -13.11 5.05 9.56
CA GLN A 40 -14.27 4.95 10.44
C GLN A 40 -13.96 5.47 11.84
N ARG A 41 -12.79 5.12 12.39
CA ARG A 41 -12.36 5.61 13.71
C ARG A 41 -12.12 7.12 13.71
N ALA A 42 -11.45 7.65 12.69
CA ALA A 42 -11.24 9.09 12.54
C ALA A 42 -12.56 9.87 12.46
N LYS A 43 -13.55 9.33 11.73
CA LYS A 43 -14.91 9.87 11.65
C LYS A 43 -15.60 9.85 13.01
N SER A 44 -15.53 8.74 13.75
CA SER A 44 -16.15 8.59 15.07
C SER A 44 -15.59 9.56 16.11
N ILE A 45 -14.30 9.89 16.05
CA ILE A 45 -13.66 10.87 16.95
C ILE A 45 -13.90 12.33 16.49
N GLY A 46 -14.51 12.54 15.32
CA GLY A 46 -14.70 13.88 14.74
C GLY A 46 -13.43 14.46 14.10
N SER A 47 -12.38 13.66 13.94
CA SER A 47 -11.10 14.09 13.35
C SER A 47 -11.07 13.89 11.83
N LYS A 48 -11.79 14.77 11.11
CA LYS A 48 -11.74 14.83 9.63
C LYS A 48 -10.33 15.03 9.04
N PRO A 49 -9.42 15.85 9.62
CA PRO A 49 -8.10 16.04 9.01
C PRO A 49 -7.18 14.83 9.14
N MET A 50 -7.38 13.96 10.14
CA MET A 50 -6.58 12.73 10.28
C MET A 50 -6.78 11.77 9.10
N ALA A 51 -7.99 11.69 8.53
CA ALA A 51 -8.28 10.87 7.36
C ALA A 51 -7.37 11.14 6.17
N LYS A 52 -6.93 12.40 6.00
CA LYS A 52 -6.08 12.86 4.90
C LYS A 52 -4.61 12.45 5.07
N ASN A 53 -4.19 12.08 6.28
CA ASN A 53 -2.80 11.74 6.59
C ASN A 53 -2.48 10.25 6.40
N PHE A 54 -3.48 9.40 6.12
CA PHE A 54 -3.29 7.97 5.92
C PHE A 54 -2.90 7.64 4.47
N GLY A 55 -1.78 8.19 4.04
CA GLY A 55 -1.16 7.89 2.76
C GLY A 55 -0.58 6.46 2.69
N LEU A 56 -0.19 6.05 1.49
CA LEU A 56 0.32 4.70 1.22
C LEU A 56 1.52 4.32 2.11
N LYS A 57 2.48 5.24 2.29
CA LYS A 57 3.63 5.09 3.19
C LYS A 57 3.23 4.76 4.63
N PHE A 58 2.19 5.43 5.14
CA PHE A 58 1.69 5.17 6.50
C PHE A 58 1.01 3.80 6.59
N LEU A 59 0.21 3.44 5.57
CA LEU A 59 -0.46 2.15 5.53
C LEU A 59 0.54 0.99 5.46
N ARG A 60 1.61 1.13 4.67
CA ARG A 60 2.74 0.18 4.63
C ARG A 60 3.41 0.01 5.98
N ALA A 61 3.76 1.11 6.65
CA ALA A 61 4.39 1.05 7.96
C ALA A 61 3.47 0.40 9.02
N LEU A 62 2.19 0.78 9.03
CA LEU A 62 1.23 0.25 9.98
C LEU A 62 0.93 -1.24 9.75
N SER A 63 0.79 -1.67 8.49
CA SER A 63 0.60 -3.09 8.18
C SER A 63 1.79 -3.92 8.62
N PHE A 64 3.01 -3.42 8.40
CA PHE A 64 4.23 -4.10 8.84
C PHE A 64 4.28 -4.29 10.35
N ILE A 65 3.99 -3.24 11.13
CA ILE A 65 3.95 -3.33 12.60
C ILE A 65 2.88 -4.32 13.05
N LEU A 66 1.66 -4.25 12.49
CA LEU A 66 0.56 -5.12 12.89
C LEU A 66 0.87 -6.59 12.58
N MET A 67 1.38 -6.87 11.38
CA MET A 67 1.69 -8.24 10.97
C MET A 67 2.84 -8.82 11.78
N ASN A 68 3.89 -8.05 12.09
CA ASN A 68 4.97 -8.52 12.96
C ASN A 68 4.48 -8.83 14.37
N LYS A 69 3.61 -7.97 14.91
CA LYS A 69 2.98 -8.23 16.22
C LYS A 69 2.13 -9.50 16.19
N LEU A 70 1.34 -9.71 15.14
CA LEU A 70 0.53 -10.91 14.97
C LEU A 70 1.40 -12.17 14.85
N LYS A 71 2.49 -12.10 14.08
CA LYS A 71 3.47 -13.19 13.95
C LYS A 71 4.05 -13.58 15.30
N GLY A 72 4.56 -12.62 16.07
CA GLY A 72 5.12 -12.88 17.40
C GLY A 72 4.09 -13.40 18.42
N GLN A 73 2.83 -12.97 18.32
CA GLN A 73 1.76 -13.52 19.14
C GLN A 73 1.46 -14.99 18.81
N LEU A 74 1.52 -15.36 17.53
CA LEU A 74 1.17 -16.71 17.09
C LEU A 74 2.29 -17.73 17.38
N GLU A 75 3.55 -17.31 17.41
CA GLU A 75 4.69 -18.12 17.84
C GLU A 75 4.60 -18.58 19.32
N GLY A 76 3.83 -17.86 20.14
CA GLY A 76 3.63 -18.17 21.57
C GLY A 76 2.39 -19.00 21.90
N VAL A 77 1.58 -19.42 20.92
CA VAL A 77 0.29 -20.11 21.16
C VAL A 77 0.46 -21.64 21.14
N PRO A 78 0.29 -22.35 22.27
CA PRO A 78 0.33 -23.80 22.30
C PRO A 78 -0.87 -24.39 21.54
N GLY A 79 -0.64 -25.34 20.63
CA GLY A 79 -1.70 -26.04 19.89
C GLY A 79 -1.96 -25.53 18.47
N TYR A 80 -1.29 -24.46 18.03
CA TYR A 80 -1.24 -24.08 16.62
C TYR A 80 -0.23 -24.99 15.89
N ALA A 81 -0.66 -26.22 15.58
CA ALA A 81 0.19 -27.35 15.15
C ALA A 81 0.75 -27.24 13.70
N GLY A 82 0.72 -26.06 13.09
CA GLY A 82 1.43 -25.76 11.85
C GLY A 82 2.29 -24.54 12.10
N SER A 83 3.57 -24.55 11.66
CA SER A 83 4.48 -23.42 11.87
C SER A 83 3.82 -22.12 11.41
N PRO A 84 3.40 -21.23 12.34
CA PRO A 84 2.80 -19.93 12.03
C PRO A 84 3.68 -19.13 11.07
N SER A 85 4.99 -19.29 11.26
CA SER A 85 6.03 -18.68 10.46
C SER A 85 5.86 -19.05 8.99
N PHE A 86 5.57 -20.30 8.65
CA PHE A 86 5.62 -20.73 7.24
C PHE A 86 4.59 -20.05 6.33
N HIS A 87 3.36 -19.83 6.81
CA HIS A 87 2.33 -19.13 6.04
C HIS A 87 2.54 -17.61 6.03
N LEU A 88 3.03 -17.05 7.14
CA LEU A 88 3.27 -15.62 7.27
C LEU A 88 4.58 -15.19 6.58
N ASP A 89 5.58 -16.05 6.44
CA ASP A 89 6.86 -15.72 5.79
C ASP A 89 6.70 -15.39 4.30
N ARG A 90 5.60 -15.82 3.67
CA ARG A 90 5.24 -15.44 2.29
C ARG A 90 4.49 -14.11 2.21
N CYS A 91 4.02 -13.56 3.33
CA CYS A 91 3.27 -12.32 3.37
C CYS A 91 4.20 -11.13 3.14
N LYS A 92 3.98 -10.40 2.06
CA LYS A 92 4.78 -9.22 1.68
C LYS A 92 4.54 -8.02 2.60
N LEU A 93 3.47 -8.06 3.40
CA LEU A 93 3.23 -7.07 4.45
C LEU A 93 4.21 -7.21 5.63
N LEU A 94 4.86 -8.37 5.78
CA LEU A 94 5.93 -8.61 6.76
C LEU A 94 7.31 -8.20 6.26
N LYS A 95 7.43 -7.75 5.01
CA LYS A 95 8.67 -7.24 4.43
C LYS A 95 8.58 -5.74 4.32
N PHE A 96 9.49 -5.04 5.01
CA PHE A 96 9.53 -3.58 4.95
C PHE A 96 10.23 -3.09 3.68
N ASP A 97 11.35 -3.72 3.31
CA ASP A 97 12.09 -3.43 2.08
C ASP A 97 11.48 -4.16 0.87
N LEU A 98 11.66 -3.59 -0.33
CA LEU A 98 11.29 -4.27 -1.56
C LEU A 98 12.35 -5.30 -1.94
N ASP A 99 11.92 -6.56 -2.10
CA ASP A 99 12.70 -7.63 -2.72
C ASP A 99 13.16 -7.20 -4.14
N ASP A 100 14.33 -7.67 -4.60
CA ASP A 100 14.93 -7.31 -5.90
C ASP A 100 13.97 -7.47 -7.10
N THR A 101 13.09 -8.46 -7.05
CA THR A 101 12.07 -8.73 -8.09
C THR A 101 11.03 -7.61 -8.20
N SER A 102 10.82 -6.84 -7.13
CA SER A 102 9.86 -5.74 -7.07
C SER A 102 10.49 -4.42 -7.52
N GLN A 103 11.81 -4.30 -7.41
CA GLN A 103 12.58 -3.16 -7.90
C GLN A 103 12.74 -3.16 -9.43
N SER A 104 12.57 -4.32 -10.09
CA SER A 104 12.74 -4.45 -11.55
C SER A 104 11.58 -3.90 -12.37
N LEU A 105 10.41 -3.65 -11.77
CA LEU A 105 9.22 -3.19 -12.51
C LEU A 105 9.40 -1.76 -13.03
N SER A 106 9.27 -1.58 -14.34
CA SER A 106 9.30 -0.27 -14.99
C SER A 106 8.02 0.53 -14.72
N MET A 107 8.06 1.84 -14.96
CA MET A 107 6.90 2.71 -14.76
C MET A 107 5.73 2.35 -15.70
N GLU A 108 6.06 1.88 -16.90
CA GLU A 108 5.12 1.43 -17.93
C GLU A 108 4.43 0.12 -17.48
N GLU A 109 5.20 -0.81 -16.91
CA GLU A 109 4.67 -2.08 -16.37
C GLU A 109 3.75 -1.83 -15.17
N LEU A 110 4.13 -0.92 -14.27
CA LEU A 110 3.30 -0.49 -13.15
C LEU A 110 1.99 0.16 -13.63
N SER A 111 2.05 1.02 -14.65
CA SER A 111 0.86 1.68 -15.21
C SER A 111 -0.11 0.64 -15.80
N THR A 112 0.42 -0.39 -16.45
CA THR A 112 -0.36 -1.48 -17.03
C THR A 112 -1.00 -2.34 -15.94
N TYR A 113 -0.26 -2.65 -14.87
CA TYR A 113 -0.76 -3.42 -13.73
C TYR A 113 -1.89 -2.69 -12.98
N ILE A 114 -1.74 -1.38 -12.75
CA ILE A 114 -2.76 -0.54 -12.10
C ILE A 114 -4.02 -0.43 -12.97
N CYS A 115 -3.86 -0.35 -14.29
CA CYS A 115 -4.96 -0.25 -15.24
C CYS A 115 -5.62 -1.59 -15.58
N SER A 116 -5.09 -2.73 -15.13
CA SER A 116 -5.72 -4.04 -15.33
C SER A 116 -7.05 -4.12 -14.57
N GLU A 117 -8.10 -4.62 -15.22
CA GLU A 117 -9.46 -4.73 -14.65
C GLU A 117 -9.52 -5.48 -13.31
N LYS A 118 -8.59 -6.44 -13.12
CA LYS A 118 -8.47 -7.20 -11.87
C LYS A 118 -8.10 -6.32 -10.67
N ASN A 119 -7.25 -5.32 -10.90
CA ASN A 119 -6.71 -4.47 -9.84
C ASN A 119 -7.35 -3.07 -9.82
N LYS A 120 -8.02 -2.65 -10.89
CA LYS A 120 -8.75 -1.38 -10.95
C LYS A 120 -9.71 -1.20 -9.77
N ARG A 121 -10.47 -2.23 -9.39
CA ARG A 121 -11.40 -2.14 -8.25
C ARG A 121 -10.66 -1.99 -6.92
N ALA A 122 -9.65 -2.82 -6.68
CA ALA A 122 -8.88 -2.81 -5.43
C ALA A 122 -8.03 -1.54 -5.26
N LEU A 123 -7.36 -1.09 -6.32
CA LEU A 123 -6.40 0.02 -6.29
C LEU A 123 -7.05 1.39 -6.54
N SER A 124 -8.21 1.48 -7.20
CA SER A 124 -8.87 2.78 -7.42
C SER A 124 -9.23 3.50 -6.11
N ALA A 125 -9.49 2.77 -5.03
CA ALA A 125 -9.76 3.36 -3.72
C ALA A 125 -8.50 3.89 -3.01
N PHE A 126 -7.31 3.42 -3.39
CA PHE A 126 -6.02 3.97 -2.96
C PHE A 126 -5.64 5.21 -3.75
N PHE A 127 -5.80 5.16 -5.07
CA PHE A 127 -5.34 6.24 -5.97
C PHE A 127 -6.36 7.36 -6.18
N LYS A 128 -7.61 7.24 -5.71
CA LYS A 128 -8.59 8.33 -5.71
C LYS A 128 -8.10 9.60 -5.01
N ASP A 129 -7.17 9.47 -4.08
CA ASP A 129 -6.56 10.57 -3.34
C ASP A 129 -5.22 11.05 -3.97
N VAL A 130 -4.67 10.33 -4.96
CA VAL A 130 -3.32 10.54 -5.52
C VAL A 130 -3.36 11.00 -6.99
N LEU A 131 -4.35 10.58 -7.77
CA LEU A 131 -4.52 11.02 -9.16
C LEU A 131 -5.40 12.28 -9.21
N PRO A 132 -4.99 13.33 -9.95
CA PRO A 132 -5.85 14.49 -10.16
C PRO A 132 -7.16 14.05 -10.82
N PRO A 133 -8.30 14.72 -10.50
CA PRO A 133 -9.58 14.37 -11.08
C PRO A 133 -9.48 14.45 -12.61
N PRO A 134 -10.10 13.50 -13.34
CA PRO A 134 -10.09 13.52 -14.79
C PRO A 134 -10.67 14.85 -15.27
N SER A 135 -9.84 15.61 -15.99
CA SER A 135 -10.18 16.92 -16.55
C SER A 135 -11.49 16.80 -17.31
N LYS A 136 -12.54 17.51 -16.86
CA LYS A 136 -13.78 17.62 -17.61
C LYS A 136 -13.45 18.26 -18.96
N LYS A 137 -13.57 17.50 -20.05
CA LYS A 137 -13.53 18.07 -21.40
C LYS A 137 -14.62 19.15 -21.48
N PRO A 138 -14.32 20.35 -22.00
CA PRO A 138 -15.34 21.36 -22.21
C PRO A 138 -16.39 20.79 -23.16
N LYS A 139 -17.67 20.89 -22.77
CA LYS A 139 -18.78 20.70 -23.69
C LYS A 139 -18.70 21.84 -24.71
N THR A 140 -18.25 21.53 -25.92
CA THR A 140 -18.59 22.32 -27.09
C THR A 140 -20.07 22.08 -27.36
N GLU A 141 -20.90 23.05 -26.97
CA GLU A 141 -22.23 23.23 -27.54
C GLU A 141 -22.07 23.71 -28.98
N GLY A 142 -22.76 23.02 -29.89
CA GLY A 142 -22.91 23.32 -31.30
C GLY A 142 -24.18 22.65 -31.79
#